data_AF-A0AAX3ZTE4-F1
#
_entry.id   AF-A0AAX3ZTE4-F1
#
_cell.length_a   1.000
_cell.length_b   1.000
_cell.length_c   1.000
_cell.angle_alpha   90.00
_cell.angle_beta   90.00
_cell.angle_gamma   90.00
#
_symmetry.space_group_name_H-M   'P 1'
#
loop_
_entity.id
_entity.type
_entity.pdbx_description
1 polymer ?
#
loop_
_entity_poly.entity_id
_entity_poly.type
_entity_poly.pdbx_seq_one_letter_code
_entity_poly.pdbx_strand_id
1 'polypeptide(L)'
;MTTLLTLTPSRRPDGVTQLTAVGEIDMSNTDALATAIETTDGPLVIDLTEVEYLDSAGLSVLFRHVDRIQLIATPLLAPVLEVSGLADLTTVHGPGGA
;
A
#
# COMPACT_ATOMS: atom_id res chain seq x y z
N MET A 1 -6.83 13.82 15.33
CA MET A 1 -6.15 14.60 14.28
C MET A 1 -6.15 13.72 13.06
N THR A 2 -6.49 14.24 11.88
CA THR A 2 -6.38 13.50 10.61
C THR A 2 -5.00 13.75 10.03
N THR A 3 -4.24 12.68 9.80
CA THR A 3 -3.00 12.75 9.02
C THR A 3 -3.34 12.90 7.54
N LEU A 4 -2.43 13.51 6.76
CA LEU A 4 -2.64 13.68 5.33
C LEU A 4 -2.25 12.39 4.62
N LEU A 5 -3.21 11.80 3.89
CA LEU A 5 -2.98 10.71 2.95
C LEU A 5 -3.52 11.12 1.58
N THR A 6 -2.65 11.09 0.58
CA THR A 6 -3.04 11.27 -0.83
C THR A 6 -2.93 9.94 -1.55
N LEU A 7 -3.98 9.56 -2.29
CA LEU A 7 -4.05 8.33 -3.06
C LEU A 7 -4.23 8.68 -4.53
N THR A 8 -3.27 8.29 -5.37
CA THR A 8 -3.27 8.61 -6.80
C THR A 8 -3.28 7.32 -7.63
N PRO A 9 -4.41 6.96 -8.26
CA PRO A 9 -4.46 5.88 -9.22
C PRO A 9 -3.70 6.26 -10.50
N SER A 10 -2.94 5.32 -11.04
CA SER A 10 -2.22 5.45 -12.29
C SER A 10 -2.12 4.10 -12.99
N ARG A 11 -1.66 4.11 -14.25
CA ARG A 11 -1.38 2.89 -15.01
C ARG A 11 0.11 2.85 -15.33
N ARG A 12 0.76 1.75 -14.96
CA ARG A 12 2.18 1.52 -15.23
C ARG A 12 2.42 1.27 -16.74
N PRO A 13 3.67 1.43 -17.22
CA PRO A 13 4.03 1.13 -18.60
C PRO A 13 3.79 -0.33 -19.00
N ASP A 14 3.86 -1.26 -18.04
CA ASP A 14 3.55 -2.69 -18.19
C ASP A 14 2.04 -2.99 -18.28
N GLY A 15 1.18 -1.97 -18.10
CA GLY A 15 -0.27 -2.07 -18.13
C GLY A 15 -0.93 -2.44 -16.80
N VAL A 16 -0.16 -2.68 -15.74
CA VAL A 16 -0.68 -2.97 -14.39
C VAL A 16 -1.18 -1.68 -13.74
N THR A 17 -2.27 -1.77 -12.97
CA THR A 17 -2.77 -0.62 -12.23
C THR A 17 -1.90 -0.36 -11.01
N GLN A 18 -1.57 0.90 -10.76
CA GLN A 18 -0.79 1.33 -9.61
C GLN A 18 -1.59 2.35 -8.78
N LEU A 19 -1.50 2.24 -7.46
CA LEU A 19 -2.03 3.20 -6.51
C LEU A 19 -0.86 3.78 -5.71
N THR A 20 -0.51 5.05 -5.96
CA THR A 20 0.54 5.73 -5.20
C THR A 20 -0.07 6.36 -3.96
N ALA A 21 0.47 5.99 -2.79
CA ALA A 21 0.13 6.56 -1.50
C ALA A 21 1.24 7.51 -1.04
N VAL A 22 0.85 8.70 -0.57
CA VAL A 22 1.77 9.74 -0.08
C VAL A 22 1.28 10.24 1.28
N GLY A 23 2.16 10.24 2.28
CA GLY A 23 1.89 10.72 3.64
C GLY A 23 1.87 9.60 4.68
N GLU A 24 0.82 9.53 5.50
CA GLU A 24 0.73 8.55 6.60
C GLU A 24 -0.54 7.70 6.47
N ILE A 25 -0.44 6.41 6.78
CA ILE A 25 -1.57 5.49 6.81
C ILE A 25 -1.84 5.11 8.25
N ASP A 26 -2.97 5.57 8.77
CA ASP A 26 -3.42 5.30 10.12
C ASP A 26 -4.93 5.05 10.20
N MET A 27 -5.42 4.73 11.39
CA MET A 27 -6.84 4.50 11.66
C MET A 27 -7.80 5.59 11.13
N SER A 28 -7.34 6.83 10.94
CA SER A 28 -8.17 7.95 10.47
C SER A 28 -8.44 7.95 8.96
N ASN A 29 -7.66 7.21 8.17
CA ASN A 29 -7.75 7.20 6.71
C ASN A 29 -7.88 5.80 6.07
N THR A 30 -7.99 4.75 6.88
CA THR A 30 -8.17 3.36 6.43
C THR A 30 -9.36 3.14 5.48
N ASP A 31 -10.50 3.81 5.71
CA ASP A 31 -11.67 3.70 4.83
C ASP A 31 -11.37 4.22 3.41
N ALA A 32 -10.59 5.30 3.30
CA ALA A 32 -10.18 5.86 2.02
C ALA A 32 -9.23 4.93 1.28
N LEU A 33 -8.28 4.32 2.00
CA LEU A 33 -7.37 3.31 1.44
C LEU A 33 -8.13 2.08 0.94
N ALA A 34 -9.03 1.52 1.76
CA ALA A 34 -9.84 0.36 1.39
C ALA A 34 -10.68 0.66 0.13
N THR A 35 -11.36 1.80 0.12
CA THR A 35 -12.17 2.23 -1.04
C THR A 35 -11.32 2.37 -2.31
N ALA A 36 -10.13 2.97 -2.22
CA ALA A 36 -9.25 3.12 -3.38
C ALA A 36 -8.75 1.77 -3.91
N ILE A 37 -8.47 0.80 -3.03
CA ILE A 37 -8.11 -0.56 -3.43
C ILE A 37 -9.30 -1.26 -4.07
N GLU A 38 -10.48 -1.22 -3.47
CA GLU A 38 -11.67 -1.93 -3.96
C GLU A 38 -12.21 -1.38 -5.28
N THR A 39 -12.12 -0.07 -5.49
CA THR A 39 -12.55 0.59 -6.74
C THR A 39 -11.56 0.41 -7.89
N THR A 40 -10.37 -0.13 -7.62
CA THR A 40 -9.38 -0.44 -8.65
C THR A 40 -9.59 -1.85 -9.20
N ASP A 41 -9.86 -1.98 -10.49
CA ASP A 41 -10.05 -3.30 -11.11
C ASP A 41 -8.73 -4.04 -11.34
N GLY A 42 -8.76 -5.37 -11.14
CA GLY A 42 -7.66 -6.28 -11.44
C GLY A 42 -6.50 -6.25 -10.43
N PRO A 43 -5.34 -6.86 -10.78
CA PRO A 43 -4.13 -6.82 -9.96
C PRO A 43 -3.66 -5.38 -9.74
N LEU A 44 -3.24 -5.06 -8.52
CA LEU A 44 -2.89 -3.71 -8.10
C LEU A 44 -1.50 -3.67 -7.47
N VAL A 45 -0.65 -2.75 -7.93
CA VAL A 45 0.59 -2.42 -7.24
C VAL A 45 0.35 -1.18 -6.37
N ILE A 46 0.58 -1.27 -5.07
CA ILE A 46 0.50 -0.13 -4.16
C ILE A 46 1.90 0.39 -3.94
N ASP A 47 2.12 1.63 -4.34
CA ASP A 47 3.38 2.32 -4.17
C ASP A 47 3.36 3.10 -2.85
N LEU A 48 4.13 2.62 -1.88
CA LEU A 48 4.27 3.17 -0.53
C LEU A 48 5.61 3.91 -0.38
N THR A 49 6.29 4.28 -1.47
CA THR A 49 7.64 4.88 -1.35
C THR A 49 7.63 6.23 -0.64
N GLU A 50 6.53 6.98 -0.74
CA GLU A 50 6.32 8.27 -0.09
C GLU A 50 5.41 8.16 1.15
N VAL A 51 5.26 6.95 1.69
CA VAL A 51 4.56 6.72 2.96
C VAL A 51 5.57 6.70 4.11
N GLU A 52 5.38 7.60 5.06
CA GLU A 52 6.31 7.81 6.18
C GLU A 52 5.88 7.01 7.43
N TYR A 53 4.61 6.61 7.49
CA TYR A 53 4.04 5.91 8.63
C TYR A 53 2.94 4.95 8.21
N LEU A 54 2.91 3.77 8.84
CA LEU A 54 1.90 2.74 8.64
C LEU A 54 1.60 2.07 9.99
N ASP A 55 0.36 2.19 10.47
CA ASP A 55 -0.09 1.55 11.70
C ASP A 55 -0.76 0.17 11.47
N SER A 56 -1.20 -0.44 12.57
CA SER A 56 -1.91 -1.73 12.56
C SER A 56 -3.26 -1.70 11.82
N ALA A 57 -3.95 -0.56 11.79
CA ALA A 57 -5.22 -0.42 11.09
C ALA A 57 -5.00 -0.39 9.58
N GLY A 58 -3.98 0.36 9.12
CA GLY A 58 -3.52 0.36 7.74
C GLY A 58 -3.07 -1.03 7.27
N LEU A 59 -2.26 -1.71 8.08
CA LEU A 59 -1.86 -3.11 7.80
C LEU A 59 -3.08 -4.02 7.65
N SER A 60 -4.07 -3.89 8.53
CA SER A 60 -5.29 -4.71 8.48
C SER A 60 -6.07 -4.52 7.18
N VAL A 61 -6.06 -3.32 6.59
CA VAL A 61 -6.62 -3.08 5.26
C VAL A 61 -5.81 -3.84 4.21
N LEU A 62 -4.49 -3.70 4.20
CA LEU A 62 -3.63 -4.40 3.23
C LEU A 62 -3.78 -5.93 3.32
N PHE A 63 -3.85 -6.49 4.53
CA PHE A 63 -4.06 -7.93 4.77
C PHE A 63 -5.31 -8.49 4.10
N ARG A 64 -6.40 -7.71 4.03
CA ARG A 64 -7.65 -8.15 3.40
C ARG A 64 -7.55 -8.28 1.88
N HIS A 65 -6.52 -7.71 1.27
CA HIS A 65 -6.37 -7.62 -0.17
C HIS A 65 -5.08 -8.28 -0.70
N VAL A 66 -4.36 -9.04 0.14
CA VAL A 66 -3.06 -9.68 -0.21
C VAL A 66 -3.10 -10.54 -1.47
N ASP A 67 -4.25 -11.16 -1.77
CA ASP A 67 -4.44 -12.02 -2.94
C ASP A 67 -4.35 -11.27 -4.28
N ARG A 68 -4.48 -9.94 -4.28
CA ARG A 68 -4.52 -9.10 -5.49
C ARG A 68 -3.56 -7.91 -5.48
N ILE A 69 -3.03 -7.53 -4.32
CA ILE A 69 -2.09 -6.42 -4.21
C ILE A 69 -0.65 -6.92 -4.27
N GLN A 70 0.25 -6.08 -4.77
CA GLN A 70 1.69 -6.13 -4.51
C GLN A 70 2.12 -4.78 -3.94
N LEU A 71 3.20 -4.74 -3.18
CA LEU A 71 3.65 -3.51 -2.50
C LEU A 71 5.01 -3.07 -3.04
N ILE A 72 5.21 -1.77 -3.19
CA ILE A 72 6.54 -1.16 -3.30
C ILE A 72 6.78 -0.42 -1.99
N ALA A 73 7.80 -0.83 -1.24
CA ALA A 73 8.06 -0.30 0.09
C ALA A 73 9.49 0.19 0.21
N THR A 74 9.68 1.27 0.98
CA THR A 74 11.02 1.73 1.37
C THR A 74 11.59 0.85 2.49
N PRO A 75 12.92 0.90 2.74
CA PRO A 75 13.53 0.28 3.92
C PRO A 75 12.96 0.77 5.26
N LEU A 76 12.28 1.93 5.30
CA LEU A 76 11.59 2.41 6.49
C LEU A 76 10.40 1.51 6.84
N LEU A 77 9.60 1.14 5.83
CA LEU A 77 8.40 0.33 6.03
C LEU A 77 8.68 -1.18 5.99
N ALA A 78 9.77 -1.62 5.37
CA ALA A 78 10.10 -3.04 5.25
C ALA A 78 10.06 -3.81 6.60
N PRO A 79 10.66 -3.33 7.71
CA PRO A 79 10.56 -4.02 9.00
C PRO A 79 9.12 -4.16 9.51
N VAL A 80 8.25 -3.19 9.23
CA VAL A 80 6.83 -3.25 9.63
C VAL A 80 6.08 -4.32 8.84
N LEU A 81 6.36 -4.44 7.54
CA LEU A 81 5.76 -5.47 6.68
C LEU A 81 6.28 -6.87 7.02
N GLU A 82 7.56 -6.99 7.38
CA GLU A 82 8.17 -8.25 7.84
C GLU A 82 7.60 -8.69 9.19
N VAL A 83 7.64 -7.83 10.21
CA VAL A 83 7.18 -8.16 11.57
C VAL A 83 5.67 -8.46 11.61
N SER A 84 4.88 -7.79 10.77
CA SER A 84 3.45 -8.08 10.66
C SER A 84 3.15 -9.41 9.94
N GLY A 85 4.11 -9.97 9.20
CA GLY A 85 3.93 -11.14 8.33
C GLY A 85 3.28 -10.82 6.98
N LEU A 86 3.06 -9.54 6.65
CA LEU A 86 2.48 -9.15 5.37
C LEU A 86 3.43 -9.47 4.20
N ALA A 87 4.74 -9.34 4.43
CA ALA A 87 5.78 -9.68 3.45
C ALA A 87 5.81 -11.17 3.06
N ASP A 88 5.21 -12.06 3.88
CA ASP A 88 5.09 -13.49 3.57
C ASP A 88 3.84 -13.82 2.74
N LEU A 89 2.87 -12.91 2.67
CA LEU A 89 1.56 -13.14 2.03
C LEU A 89 1.42 -12.46 0.67
N THR A 90 2.18 -11.40 0.42
CA THR A 90 2.18 -10.67 -0.85
C THR A 90 3.60 -10.34 -1.30
N THR A 91 3.76 -10.03 -2.58
CA THR A 91 5.06 -9.60 -3.10
C THR A 91 5.36 -8.17 -2.66
N VAL A 92 6.51 -7.98 -2.02
CA VAL A 92 7.05 -6.68 -1.63
C VAL A 92 8.31 -6.38 -2.44
N HIS A 93 8.29 -5.24 -3.14
CA HIS A 93 9.37 -4.73 -3.96
C HIS A 93 10.08 -3.57 -3.26
N GLY A 94 11.36 -3.38 -3.55
CA GLY A 94 12.13 -2.23 -3.05
C GLY A 94 11.90 -0.95 -3.85
N PRO A 95 12.41 0.20 -3.37
CA PRO A 95 12.38 1.47 -4.11
C PRO A 95 13.27 1.34 -5.35
N GLY A 96 12.63 1.13 -6.49
CA GLY A 96 13.26 0.62 -7.71
C GLY A 96 12.27 -0.15 -8.59
N GLY A 97 11.18 -0.63 -7.97
CA GLY A 97 9.98 -1.12 -8.63
C GLY A 97 9.86 -2.64 -8.71
N ALA A 98 8.61 -3.08 -8.90
CA ALA A 98 8.22 -4.38 -9.43
C ALA A 98 8.51 -4.51 -10.92
#